data_AF-A0A1Y5DUY3-F1
#
_entry.id   AF-A0A1Y5DUY3-F1
#
_cell.length_a   1.000
_cell.length_b   1.000
_cell.length_c   1.000
_cell.angle_alpha   90.00
_cell.angle_beta   90.00
_cell.angle_gamma   90.00
#
_symmetry.space_group_name_H-M   'P 1'
#
loop_
_entity.id
_entity.type
_entity.pdbx_description
1 polymer ?
#
loop_
_entity_poly.entity_id
_entity_poly.type
_entity_poly.pdbx_seq_one_letter_code
_entity_poly.pdbx_strand_id
1 'polypeptide(L)'
;MARSWSLEVKFVSVKNSLFLSKDYLVYIRDFALIKGISAKTLVGNSGIDIDILLNPPQRVSAQIFHQLGFNLFNSLAVPYAGVIELGQGMVLSMHGSLGLAVQGAKSLNEVAKLAEKYHLTRANFRILEQIENRNHSNLRLSESQPEYDMYFAMAELISFQQVIDQLLKHHHLQEHCCIHLKSSEPENFPWKMIKGYQIKFNQTHNQLQIPIQWMDLAISPNDIELAGLAKDQCQQLMEELSPLGLVNEIRQRLKLHPSINTSLKEMAEQLHLSASTLQ
;
A
#
# COMPACT_ATOMS: atom_id res chain seq x y z
N MET A 1 19.05 -8.84 -41.84
CA MET A 1 18.66 -9.61 -40.63
C MET A 1 19.33 -8.96 -39.43
N ALA A 2 18.63 -8.03 -38.75
CA ALA A 2 19.15 -7.34 -37.58
C ALA A 2 18.62 -8.04 -36.32
N ARG A 3 19.53 -8.62 -35.53
CA ARG A 3 19.22 -9.19 -34.21
C ARG A 3 19.12 -8.04 -33.21
N SER A 4 17.90 -7.71 -32.80
CA SER A 4 17.63 -6.84 -31.65
C SER A 4 17.89 -7.64 -30.38
N TRP A 5 18.85 -7.19 -29.58
CA TRP A 5 19.05 -7.68 -28.22
C TRP A 5 18.17 -6.82 -27.31
N SER A 6 17.04 -7.37 -26.87
CA SER A 6 16.27 -6.81 -25.77
C SER A 6 17.07 -6.99 -24.48
N LEU A 7 17.63 -5.91 -23.95
CA LEU A 7 18.14 -5.86 -22.59
C LEU A 7 16.94 -6.02 -21.65
N GLU A 8 16.75 -7.23 -21.12
CA GLU A 8 15.96 -7.44 -19.91
C GLU A 8 16.63 -6.63 -18.79
N VAL A 9 16.02 -5.50 -18.44
CA VAL A 9 16.37 -4.77 -17.23
C VAL A 9 15.86 -5.62 -16.07
N LYS A 10 16.72 -6.51 -15.55
CA LYS A 10 16.55 -7.06 -14.22
C LYS A 10 16.68 -5.90 -13.25
N PHE A 11 15.55 -5.43 -12.72
CA PHE A 11 15.53 -4.59 -11.52
C PHE A 11 16.14 -5.40 -10.39
N VAL A 12 17.45 -5.25 -10.20
CA VAL A 12 18.11 -5.63 -8.96
C VAL A 12 17.56 -4.68 -7.91
N SER A 13 16.61 -5.19 -7.12
CA SER A 13 16.14 -4.53 -5.91
C SER A 13 17.35 -4.26 -5.04
N VAL A 14 17.75 -2.99 -4.93
CA VAL A 14 18.44 -2.51 -3.74
C VAL A 14 17.50 -2.88 -2.60
N LYS A 15 17.93 -3.77 -1.70
CA LYS A 15 17.13 -4.31 -0.60
C LYS A 15 16.85 -3.22 0.46
N ASN A 16 16.25 -2.10 0.07
CA ASN A 16 15.64 -1.20 1.04
C ASN A 16 14.77 -2.02 1.99
N SER A 17 14.82 -1.69 3.28
CA SER A 17 14.05 -2.35 4.31
C SER A 17 12.60 -2.25 3.89
N LEU A 18 11.95 -3.40 3.77
CA LEU A 18 10.56 -3.44 3.38
C LEU A 18 9.74 -2.86 4.53
N PHE A 19 8.97 -1.80 4.25
CA PHE A 19 8.22 -1.06 5.25
C PHE A 19 6.84 -0.62 4.75
N LEU A 20 6.02 -0.24 5.72
CA LEU A 20 4.79 0.51 5.54
C LEU A 20 4.81 1.80 6.37
N SER A 21 4.05 2.79 5.94
CA SER A 21 3.78 3.96 6.77
C SER A 21 3.08 3.55 8.07
N LYS A 22 3.43 4.22 9.17
CA LYS A 22 2.81 4.05 10.50
C LYS A 22 1.28 4.11 10.47
N ASP A 23 0.71 4.88 9.55
CA ASP A 23 -0.72 5.13 9.48
C ASP A 23 -1.51 3.82 9.26
N TYR A 24 -0.92 2.84 8.57
CA TYR A 24 -1.55 1.54 8.37
C TYR A 24 -1.47 0.63 9.60
N LEU A 25 -0.42 0.74 10.43
CA LEU A 25 -0.37 0.04 11.72
C LEU A 25 -1.41 0.62 12.68
N VAL A 26 -1.50 1.95 12.76
CA VAL A 26 -2.52 2.66 13.55
C VAL A 26 -3.92 2.20 13.13
N TYR A 27 -4.17 2.14 11.82
CA TYR A 27 -5.46 1.70 11.29
C TYR A 27 -5.79 0.24 11.63
N ILE A 28 -4.84 -0.69 11.46
CA ILE A 28 -5.04 -2.09 11.85
C ILE A 28 -5.32 -2.25 13.34
N ARG A 29 -4.59 -1.50 14.18
CA ARG A 29 -4.81 -1.50 15.63
C ARG A 29 -6.23 -1.06 15.96
N ASP A 30 -6.67 0.06 15.42
CA ASP A 30 -8.00 0.62 15.72
C ASP A 30 -9.10 -0.29 15.20
N PHE A 31 -8.92 -0.85 14.00
CA PHE A 31 -9.84 -1.85 13.44
C PHE A 31 -9.91 -3.10 14.33
N ALA A 32 -8.78 -3.63 14.79
CA ALA A 32 -8.75 -4.79 15.68
C ALA A 32 -9.54 -4.53 16.97
N LEU A 33 -9.34 -3.35 17.59
CA LEU A 33 -10.05 -2.96 18.81
C LEU A 33 -11.56 -2.85 18.59
N ILE A 34 -12.00 -2.26 17.47
CA ILE A 34 -13.42 -2.20 17.09
C ILE A 34 -14.01 -3.61 16.92
N LYS A 35 -13.22 -4.56 16.44
CA LYS A 35 -13.61 -5.97 16.32
C LYS A 35 -13.50 -6.77 17.62
N GLY A 36 -13.18 -6.14 18.74
CA GLY A 36 -13.05 -6.78 20.05
C GLY A 36 -11.77 -7.61 20.20
N ILE A 37 -10.79 -7.44 19.30
CA ILE A 37 -9.51 -8.13 19.34
C ILE A 37 -8.57 -7.31 20.24
N SER A 38 -8.06 -7.95 21.29
CA SER A 38 -7.19 -7.28 22.25
C SER A 38 -5.82 -6.95 21.65
N ALA A 39 -5.17 -5.89 22.16
CA ALA A 39 -3.79 -5.55 21.80
C ALA A 39 -2.83 -6.73 22.01
N LYS A 40 -3.00 -7.50 23.09
CA LYS A 40 -2.21 -8.70 23.38
C LYS A 40 -2.39 -9.79 22.33
N THR A 41 -3.62 -9.98 21.84
CA THR A 41 -3.90 -10.92 20.74
C THR A 41 -3.24 -10.45 19.45
N LEU A 42 -3.35 -9.14 19.16
CA LEU A 42 -2.82 -8.55 17.94
C LEU A 42 -1.29 -8.65 17.85
N VAL A 43 -0.56 -8.48 18.95
CA VAL A 43 0.91 -8.70 19.02
C VAL A 43 1.30 -10.13 19.41
N GLY A 44 0.35 -11.06 19.55
CA GLY A 44 0.63 -12.42 20.02
C GLY A 44 1.68 -13.14 19.16
N ASN A 45 2.54 -13.95 19.80
CA ASN A 45 3.52 -14.83 19.14
C ASN A 45 4.50 -14.14 18.16
N SER A 46 4.71 -12.83 18.30
CA SER A 46 5.44 -12.02 17.31
C SER A 46 6.77 -11.47 17.81
N GLY A 47 7.05 -11.54 19.11
CA GLY A 47 8.17 -10.83 19.74
C GLY A 47 8.06 -9.31 19.65
N ILE A 48 6.92 -8.78 19.19
CA ILE A 48 6.65 -7.35 19.06
C ILE A 48 6.28 -6.78 20.44
N ASP A 49 6.94 -5.70 20.84
CA ASP A 49 6.55 -4.93 22.02
C ASP A 49 5.17 -4.29 21.79
N ILE A 50 4.29 -4.41 22.77
CA ILE A 50 2.96 -3.80 22.73
C ILE A 50 3.03 -2.27 22.56
N ASP A 51 4.13 -1.63 22.98
CA ASP A 51 4.34 -0.19 22.82
C ASP A 51 4.35 0.23 21.34
N ILE A 52 4.68 -0.65 20.39
CA ILE A 52 4.60 -0.32 18.96
C ILE A 52 3.18 0.05 18.53
N LEU A 53 2.16 -0.48 19.21
CA LEU A 53 0.77 -0.16 18.93
C LEU A 53 0.42 1.25 19.40
N LEU A 54 1.08 1.76 20.43
CA LEU A 54 0.85 3.10 20.96
C LEU A 54 1.71 4.14 20.23
N ASN A 55 2.99 3.82 20.02
CA ASN A 55 4.01 4.70 19.49
C ASN A 55 4.70 4.09 18.25
N PRO A 56 3.98 3.86 17.13
CA PRO A 56 4.59 3.25 15.97
C PRO A 56 5.64 4.18 15.33
N PRO A 57 6.80 3.64 14.91
CA PRO A 57 7.78 4.41 14.15
C PRO A 57 7.19 4.85 12.80
N GLN A 58 7.71 5.94 12.22
CA GLN A 58 7.21 6.47 10.94
C GLN A 58 7.19 5.43 9.81
N ARG A 59 8.19 4.55 9.78
CA ARG A 59 8.29 3.39 8.89
C ARG A 59 8.24 2.12 9.74
N VAL A 60 7.21 1.31 9.53
CA VAL A 60 6.97 0.03 10.21
C VAL A 60 7.46 -1.10 9.31
N SER A 61 8.25 -2.04 9.81
CA SER A 61 8.69 -3.20 9.04
C SER A 61 7.50 -3.97 8.42
N ALA A 62 7.62 -4.34 7.15
CA ALA A 62 6.62 -5.16 6.47
C ALA A 62 6.43 -6.51 7.16
N GLN A 63 7.47 -7.07 7.78
CA GLN A 63 7.37 -8.31 8.55
C GLN A 63 6.45 -8.15 9.78
N ILE A 64 6.65 -7.06 10.53
CA ILE A 64 5.79 -6.72 11.68
C ILE A 64 4.36 -6.56 11.21
N PHE A 65 4.14 -5.79 10.15
CA PHE A 65 2.81 -5.54 9.60
C PHE A 65 2.10 -6.83 9.17
N HIS A 66 2.78 -7.73 8.44
CA HIS A 66 2.21 -9.02 8.05
C HIS A 66 1.90 -9.89 9.27
N GLN A 67 2.73 -9.89 10.31
CA GLN A 67 2.45 -10.63 11.54
C GLN A 67 1.23 -10.10 12.30
N LEU A 68 1.06 -8.78 12.38
CA LEU A 68 -0.16 -8.17 12.94
C LEU A 68 -1.39 -8.53 12.10
N GLY A 69 -1.25 -8.55 10.77
CA GLY A 69 -2.28 -9.02 9.84
C GLY A 69 -2.68 -10.48 10.07
N PHE A 70 -1.70 -11.37 10.15
CA PHE A 70 -1.89 -12.78 10.48
C PHE A 70 -2.71 -12.93 11.77
N ASN A 71 -2.31 -12.24 12.84
CA ASN A 71 -2.98 -12.29 14.13
C ASN A 71 -4.40 -11.72 14.07
N LEU A 72 -4.60 -10.60 13.37
CA LEU A 72 -5.90 -9.99 13.14
C LEU A 72 -6.85 -10.96 12.44
N PHE A 73 -6.46 -11.44 11.24
CA PHE A 73 -7.37 -12.22 10.40
C PHE A 73 -7.68 -13.60 10.97
N ASN A 74 -6.74 -14.22 11.72
CA ASN A 74 -7.00 -15.47 12.44
C ASN A 74 -7.88 -15.29 13.69
N SER A 75 -8.01 -14.07 14.21
CA SER A 75 -8.85 -13.77 15.38
C SER A 75 -10.28 -13.38 14.99
N LEU A 76 -10.56 -13.15 13.70
CA LEU A 76 -11.88 -12.79 13.22
C LEU A 76 -12.73 -14.04 13.01
N ALA A 77 -13.98 -14.00 13.49
CA ALA A 77 -14.94 -15.09 13.26
C ALA A 77 -15.28 -15.29 11.77
N VAL A 78 -15.30 -14.20 10.99
CA VAL A 78 -15.52 -14.22 9.54
C VAL A 78 -14.44 -13.37 8.87
N PRO A 79 -13.25 -13.92 8.58
CA PRO A 79 -12.09 -13.15 8.13
C PRO A 79 -12.38 -12.28 6.90
N TYR A 80 -13.00 -12.84 5.86
CA TYR A 80 -13.31 -12.10 4.63
C TYR A 80 -14.32 -10.96 4.83
N ALA A 81 -15.23 -11.05 5.81
CA ALA A 81 -16.09 -9.91 6.15
C ALA A 81 -15.26 -8.77 6.75
N GLY A 82 -14.32 -9.11 7.64
CA GLY A 82 -13.40 -8.13 8.20
C GLY A 82 -12.44 -7.54 7.17
N VAL A 83 -11.97 -8.31 6.19
CA VAL A 83 -11.15 -7.81 5.07
C VAL A 83 -11.91 -6.76 4.25
N ILE A 84 -13.19 -7.02 3.96
CA ILE A 84 -14.03 -6.08 3.22
C ILE A 84 -14.23 -4.80 4.03
N GLU A 85 -14.56 -4.90 5.31
CA GLU A 85 -14.75 -3.72 6.18
C GLU A 85 -13.44 -2.94 6.36
N LEU A 86 -12.31 -3.63 6.50
CA LEU A 86 -10.99 -3.01 6.57
C LEU A 86 -10.72 -2.22 5.28
N GLY A 87 -10.89 -2.82 4.11
CA GLY A 87 -10.73 -2.11 2.84
C GLY A 87 -11.72 -0.96 2.65
N GLN A 88 -12.97 -1.12 3.10
CA GLN A 88 -14.00 -0.08 3.01
C GLN A 88 -13.72 1.13 3.91
N GLY A 89 -13.13 0.92 5.07
CA GLY A 89 -12.74 2.00 5.96
C GLY A 89 -11.42 2.68 5.57
N MET A 90 -10.73 2.19 4.52
CA MET A 90 -9.50 2.78 4.06
C MET A 90 -9.74 4.01 3.15
N VAL A 91 -10.00 5.16 3.78
CA VAL A 91 -10.35 6.44 3.11
C VAL A 91 -9.12 7.29 2.76
N LEU A 92 -9.27 8.24 1.82
CA LEU A 92 -8.19 9.14 1.35
C LEU A 92 -7.36 9.78 2.48
N SER A 93 -8.00 10.23 3.56
CA SER A 93 -7.31 10.91 4.66
C SER A 93 -6.29 10.04 5.40
N MET A 94 -6.36 8.70 5.28
CA MET A 94 -5.40 7.80 5.92
C MET A 94 -4.10 7.65 5.12
N HIS A 95 -4.11 7.98 3.83
CA HIS A 95 -2.97 7.74 2.93
C HIS A 95 -1.92 8.86 3.02
N GLY A 96 -1.98 9.69 4.07
CA GLY A 96 -1.03 10.78 4.32
C GLY A 96 -0.97 11.78 3.15
N SER A 97 0.25 12.20 2.80
CA SER A 97 0.50 13.13 1.70
C SER A 97 0.00 12.61 0.34
N LEU A 98 0.06 11.29 0.09
CA LEU A 98 -0.50 10.73 -1.15
C LEU A 98 -2.02 10.94 -1.21
N GLY A 99 -2.72 10.69 -0.10
CA GLY A 99 -4.16 10.91 -0.01
C GLY A 99 -4.56 12.37 -0.23
N LEU A 100 -3.77 13.32 0.27
CA LEU A 100 -3.97 14.76 0.03
C LEU A 100 -3.63 15.16 -1.41
N ALA A 101 -2.56 14.63 -1.99
CA ALA A 101 -2.20 14.89 -3.38
C ALA A 101 -3.30 14.41 -4.35
N VAL A 102 -3.90 13.24 -4.08
CA VAL A 102 -5.02 12.69 -4.87
C VAL A 102 -6.27 13.57 -4.79
N GLN A 103 -6.54 14.24 -3.67
CA GLN A 103 -7.68 15.17 -3.56
C GLN A 103 -7.54 16.42 -4.45
N GLY A 104 -6.34 16.70 -4.97
CA GLY A 104 -6.10 17.76 -5.95
C GLY A 104 -6.27 17.31 -7.41
N ALA A 105 -6.54 16.02 -7.65
CA ALA A 105 -6.60 15.47 -9.00
C ALA A 105 -7.86 15.89 -9.76
N LYS A 106 -7.72 16.08 -11.07
CA LYS A 106 -8.82 16.52 -11.96
C LYS A 106 -9.48 15.39 -12.74
N SER A 107 -8.89 14.21 -12.73
CA SER A 107 -9.43 13.01 -13.38
C SER A 107 -8.85 11.75 -12.75
N LEU A 108 -9.50 10.60 -12.96
CA LEU A 108 -8.97 9.33 -12.48
C LEU A 108 -7.61 8.99 -13.12
N ASN A 109 -7.33 9.50 -14.32
CA ASN A 109 -6.01 9.40 -14.95
C ASN A 109 -4.91 10.09 -14.11
N GLU A 110 -5.20 11.26 -13.54
CA GLU A 110 -4.25 11.92 -12.63
C GLU A 110 -4.15 11.16 -11.30
N VAL A 111 -5.27 10.63 -10.78
CA VAL A 111 -5.28 9.79 -9.57
C VAL A 111 -4.40 8.56 -9.74
N ALA A 112 -4.57 7.82 -10.83
CA ALA A 112 -3.82 6.61 -11.13
C ALA A 112 -2.30 6.89 -11.23
N LYS A 113 -1.92 7.96 -11.93
CA LYS A 113 -0.51 8.39 -12.03
C LYS A 113 0.10 8.79 -10.69
N LEU A 114 -0.66 9.49 -9.84
CA LEU A 114 -0.20 9.85 -8.50
C LEU A 114 -0.05 8.61 -7.62
N ALA A 115 -1.01 7.69 -7.68
CA ALA A 115 -0.95 6.43 -6.96
C ALA A 115 0.26 5.61 -7.41
N GLU A 116 0.40 5.28 -8.70
CA GLU A 116 1.54 4.54 -9.24
C GLU A 116 2.89 5.18 -8.86
N LYS A 117 3.03 6.51 -9.00
CA LYS A 117 4.29 7.21 -8.72
C LYS A 117 4.67 7.19 -7.24
N TYR A 118 3.70 7.34 -6.34
CA TYR A 118 3.97 7.62 -4.92
C TYR A 118 3.49 6.52 -3.97
N HIS A 119 2.94 5.42 -4.47
CA HIS A 119 2.50 4.27 -3.66
C HIS A 119 3.61 3.72 -2.76
N LEU A 120 4.84 3.66 -3.25
CA LEU A 120 6.00 3.18 -2.50
C LEU A 120 6.34 4.04 -1.26
N THR A 121 5.88 5.30 -1.19
CA THR A 121 5.99 6.12 0.04
C THR A 121 5.15 5.56 1.19
N ARG A 122 4.17 4.72 0.87
CA ARG A 122 3.19 4.15 1.80
C ARG A 122 3.48 2.68 2.10
N ALA A 123 3.87 1.91 1.10
CA ALA A 123 4.15 0.48 1.19
C ALA A 123 5.21 0.08 0.14
N ASN A 124 6.51 0.13 0.48
CA ASN A 124 7.57 -0.05 -0.51
C ASN A 124 7.83 -1.52 -0.92
N PHE A 125 7.09 -2.47 -0.35
CA PHE A 125 7.20 -3.90 -0.61
C PHE A 125 6.23 -4.39 -1.69
N ARG A 126 5.36 -3.51 -2.18
CA ARG A 126 4.36 -3.79 -3.20
C ARG A 126 4.40 -2.67 -4.23
N ILE A 127 4.64 -3.03 -5.48
CA ILE A 127 4.61 -2.10 -6.61
C ILE A 127 3.17 -2.00 -7.09
N LEU A 128 2.73 -0.78 -7.39
CA LEU A 128 1.48 -0.50 -8.07
C LEU A 128 1.81 -0.03 -9.48
N GLU A 129 1.18 -0.64 -10.49
CA GLU A 129 1.37 -0.28 -11.91
C GLU A 129 0.02 0.02 -12.56
N GLN A 130 -0.02 1.04 -13.43
CA GLN A 130 -1.18 1.31 -14.30
C GLN A 130 -0.97 0.62 -15.65
N ILE A 131 -1.90 -0.27 -16.01
CA ILE A 131 -1.86 -1.03 -17.27
C ILE A 131 -3.16 -0.83 -18.03
N GLU A 132 -3.07 -0.19 -19.19
CA GLU A 132 -4.23 0.14 -20.00
C GLU A 132 -4.41 -0.81 -21.17
N ASN A 133 -5.67 -1.04 -21.51
CA ASN A 133 -6.09 -1.62 -22.78
C ASN A 133 -7.27 -0.82 -23.34
N ARG A 134 -7.82 -1.27 -24.48
CA ARG A 134 -8.90 -0.55 -25.17
C ARG A 134 -10.15 -0.31 -24.34
N ASN A 135 -10.43 -1.15 -23.34
CA ASN A 135 -11.68 -1.12 -22.60
C ASN A 135 -11.48 -0.71 -21.13
N HIS A 136 -10.28 -0.90 -20.58
CA HIS A 136 -10.03 -0.69 -19.16
C HIS A 136 -8.64 -0.13 -18.85
N SER A 137 -8.56 0.66 -17.78
CA SER A 137 -7.33 0.92 -17.04
C SER A 137 -7.27 -0.01 -15.83
N ASN A 138 -6.15 -0.70 -15.65
CA ASN A 138 -5.95 -1.66 -14.56
C ASN A 138 -4.92 -1.12 -13.59
N LEU A 139 -5.30 -0.96 -12.32
CA LEU A 139 -4.36 -0.71 -11.23
C LEU A 139 -3.93 -2.06 -10.67
N ARG A 140 -2.71 -2.49 -11.01
CA ARG A 140 -2.19 -3.84 -10.70
C ARG A 140 -1.19 -3.79 -9.57
N LEU A 141 -1.35 -4.70 -8.60
CA LEU A 141 -0.41 -4.90 -7.51
C LEU A 141 0.60 -5.98 -7.89
N SER A 142 1.88 -5.74 -7.58
CA SER A 142 2.91 -6.76 -7.69
C SER A 142 2.67 -7.90 -6.73
N GLU A 143 3.20 -9.07 -7.07
CA GLU A 143 3.09 -10.25 -6.23
C GLU A 143 4.07 -10.17 -5.06
N SER A 144 3.56 -10.45 -3.86
CA SER A 144 4.34 -10.67 -2.65
C SER A 144 3.87 -12.00 -2.09
N GLN A 145 4.77 -12.90 -1.68
CA GLN A 145 4.37 -14.19 -1.07
C GLN A 145 4.75 -14.32 0.42
N PRO A 146 4.30 -13.40 1.30
CA PRO A 146 4.05 -13.70 2.70
C PRO A 146 2.66 -14.31 2.89
N GLU A 147 2.52 -15.11 3.93
CA GLU A 147 1.23 -15.62 4.39
C GLU A 147 0.26 -14.45 4.64
N TYR A 148 -1.03 -14.60 4.28
CA TYR A 148 -2.08 -13.57 4.44
C TYR A 148 -1.98 -12.33 3.54
N ASP A 149 -0.99 -12.22 2.64
CA ASP A 149 -0.88 -11.10 1.70
C ASP A 149 -2.13 -10.92 0.83
N MET A 150 -2.83 -12.02 0.54
CA MET A 150 -4.09 -11.98 -0.22
C MET A 150 -5.18 -11.13 0.44
N TYR A 151 -5.22 -11.08 1.77
CA TYR A 151 -6.18 -10.26 2.50
C TYR A 151 -5.83 -8.78 2.39
N PHE A 152 -4.54 -8.44 2.47
CA PHE A 152 -4.09 -7.06 2.28
C PHE A 152 -4.27 -6.59 0.84
N ALA A 153 -3.91 -7.42 -0.14
CA ALA A 153 -4.17 -7.14 -1.55
C ALA A 153 -5.66 -6.88 -1.81
N MET A 154 -6.53 -7.71 -1.24
CA MET A 154 -7.98 -7.52 -1.36
C MET A 154 -8.47 -6.23 -0.68
N ALA A 155 -8.05 -5.98 0.57
CA ALA A 155 -8.43 -4.76 1.28
C ALA A 155 -7.96 -3.50 0.55
N GLU A 156 -6.74 -3.51 0.02
CA GLU A 156 -6.16 -2.41 -0.76
C GLU A 156 -6.93 -2.15 -2.07
N LEU A 157 -7.30 -3.19 -2.81
CA LEU A 157 -8.10 -3.03 -4.03
C LEU A 157 -9.52 -2.54 -3.74
N ILE A 158 -10.10 -2.95 -2.61
CA ILE A 158 -11.38 -2.41 -2.12
C ILE A 158 -11.23 -0.93 -1.74
N SER A 159 -10.13 -0.53 -1.11
CA SER A 159 -9.83 0.87 -0.79
C SER A 159 -9.78 1.71 -2.07
N PHE A 160 -9.06 1.27 -3.10
CA PHE A 160 -9.03 1.97 -4.40
C PHE A 160 -10.42 2.12 -5.00
N GLN A 161 -11.25 1.07 -4.91
CA GLN A 161 -12.63 1.14 -5.36
C GLN A 161 -13.44 2.18 -4.57
N GLN A 162 -13.32 2.23 -3.24
CA GLN A 162 -14.02 3.24 -2.43
C GLN A 162 -13.58 4.66 -2.77
N VAL A 163 -12.29 4.86 -3.05
CA VAL A 163 -11.76 6.15 -3.50
C VAL A 163 -12.40 6.55 -4.84
N ILE A 164 -12.48 5.63 -5.81
CA ILE A 164 -13.14 5.89 -7.10
C ILE A 164 -14.60 6.27 -6.92
N ASP A 165 -15.36 5.50 -6.14
CA ASP A 165 -16.78 5.78 -5.87
C ASP A 165 -16.96 7.16 -5.25
N GLN A 166 -16.10 7.55 -4.31
CA GLN A 166 -16.14 8.87 -3.68
C GLN A 166 -15.80 10.00 -4.65
N LEU A 167 -14.78 9.82 -5.50
CA LEU A 167 -14.35 10.85 -6.45
C LEU A 167 -15.34 11.03 -7.61
N LEU A 168 -16.03 9.96 -8.00
CA LEU A 168 -17.01 9.98 -9.08
C LEU A 168 -18.47 10.02 -8.60
N LYS A 169 -18.73 10.28 -7.31
CA LYS A 169 -20.08 10.24 -6.70
C LYS A 169 -21.15 11.12 -7.37
N HIS A 170 -20.73 12.13 -8.15
CA HIS A 170 -21.62 13.04 -8.88
C HIS A 170 -21.91 12.59 -10.32
N HIS A 171 -21.26 11.53 -10.79
CA HIS A 171 -21.46 10.96 -12.12
C HIS A 171 -22.47 9.81 -12.07
N HIS A 172 -23.32 9.71 -13.10
CA HIS A 172 -24.24 8.60 -13.27
C HIS A 172 -23.59 7.49 -14.08
N LEU A 173 -22.89 6.59 -13.39
CA LEU A 173 -22.13 5.51 -14.00
C LEU A 173 -23.04 4.30 -14.27
N GLN A 174 -22.99 3.76 -15.49
CA GLN A 174 -23.76 2.57 -15.91
C GLN A 174 -22.97 1.26 -15.81
N GLU A 175 -21.66 1.37 -15.61
CA GLU A 175 -20.73 0.24 -15.49
C GLU A 175 -20.23 0.13 -14.05
N HIS A 176 -19.43 -0.90 -13.79
CA HIS A 176 -18.83 -1.14 -12.49
C HIS A 176 -17.34 -1.44 -12.67
N CYS A 177 -16.53 -1.00 -11.72
CA CYS A 177 -15.19 -1.55 -11.58
C CYS A 177 -15.26 -3.04 -11.21
N CYS A 178 -14.20 -3.76 -11.56
CA CYS A 178 -14.06 -5.18 -11.26
C CYS A 178 -12.71 -5.45 -10.58
N ILE A 179 -12.74 -5.93 -9.34
CA ILE A 179 -11.56 -6.39 -8.61
C ILE A 179 -11.26 -7.82 -9.06
N HIS A 180 -10.04 -8.04 -9.54
CA HIS A 180 -9.50 -9.36 -9.84
C HIS A 180 -8.60 -9.81 -8.70
N LEU A 181 -8.80 -11.04 -8.24
CA LEU A 181 -8.00 -11.68 -7.21
C LEU A 181 -7.44 -13.00 -7.75
N LYS A 182 -6.15 -13.24 -7.50
CA LYS A 182 -5.50 -14.51 -7.84
C LYS A 182 -5.98 -15.66 -6.98
N SER A 183 -6.33 -15.39 -5.73
CA SER A 183 -6.79 -16.41 -4.79
C SER A 183 -8.05 -17.09 -5.30
N SER A 184 -8.26 -18.33 -4.85
CA SER A 184 -9.54 -19.00 -5.03
C SER A 184 -10.63 -18.31 -4.22
N GLU A 185 -11.86 -18.45 -4.69
CA GLU A 185 -13.03 -18.01 -3.92
C GLU A 185 -13.17 -18.87 -2.66
N PRO A 186 -13.33 -18.27 -1.47
CA PRO A 186 -13.58 -19.02 -0.25
C PRO A 186 -15.06 -19.47 -0.19
N GLU A 187 -15.30 -20.64 0.40
CA GLU A 187 -16.63 -21.29 0.44
C GLU A 187 -17.76 -20.39 0.97
N ASN A 188 -17.48 -19.55 1.97
CA ASN A 188 -18.44 -18.67 2.62
C ASN A 188 -18.14 -17.19 2.39
N PHE A 189 -17.77 -16.81 1.16
CA PHE A 189 -17.51 -15.42 0.83
C PHE A 189 -18.75 -14.54 1.06
N PRO A 190 -18.65 -13.41 1.78
CA PRO A 190 -19.81 -12.59 2.15
C PRO A 190 -20.26 -11.66 1.02
N TRP A 191 -20.69 -12.23 -0.12
CA TRP A 191 -21.10 -11.50 -1.33
C TRP A 191 -22.09 -10.36 -1.10
N LYS A 192 -22.98 -10.47 -0.10
CA LYS A 192 -23.95 -9.44 0.29
C LYS A 192 -23.33 -8.08 0.69
N MET A 193 -22.04 -8.06 1.03
CA MET A 193 -21.30 -6.85 1.41
C MET A 193 -20.73 -6.11 0.20
N ILE A 194 -20.69 -6.75 -0.96
CA ILE A 194 -20.16 -6.18 -2.20
C ILE A 194 -21.28 -5.40 -2.89
N LYS A 195 -21.10 -4.09 -3.03
CA LYS A 195 -22.09 -3.16 -3.61
C LYS A 195 -21.38 -2.14 -4.48
N GLY A 196 -21.89 -1.90 -5.69
CA GLY A 196 -21.34 -0.89 -6.61
C GLY A 196 -20.11 -1.34 -7.42
N TYR A 197 -19.57 -2.53 -7.15
CA TYR A 197 -18.44 -3.13 -7.87
C TYR A 197 -18.56 -4.65 -7.94
N GLN A 198 -17.70 -5.27 -8.76
CA GLN A 198 -17.61 -6.73 -8.89
C GLN A 198 -16.29 -7.25 -8.31
N ILE A 199 -16.28 -8.50 -7.87
CA ILE A 199 -15.06 -9.25 -7.53
C ILE A 199 -15.03 -10.52 -8.37
N LYS A 200 -13.86 -10.87 -8.92
CA LYS A 200 -13.60 -12.14 -9.59
C LYS A 200 -12.38 -12.82 -8.98
N PHE A 201 -12.55 -14.06 -8.58
CA PHE A 201 -11.49 -14.93 -8.06
C PHE A 201 -10.83 -15.75 -9.18
N ASN A 202 -9.74 -16.45 -8.86
CA ASN A 202 -8.99 -17.28 -9.81
C ASN A 202 -8.52 -16.51 -11.06
N GLN A 203 -8.15 -15.25 -10.90
CA GLN A 203 -7.63 -14.42 -11.99
C GLN A 203 -6.10 -14.48 -12.07
N THR A 204 -5.52 -14.03 -13.17
CA THR A 204 -4.05 -14.07 -13.34
C THR A 204 -3.33 -13.06 -12.43
N HIS A 205 -3.98 -11.95 -12.09
CA HIS A 205 -3.37 -10.83 -11.35
C HIS A 205 -4.31 -10.28 -10.27
N ASN A 206 -3.71 -9.72 -9.22
CA ASN A 206 -4.41 -8.88 -8.25
C ASN A 206 -4.48 -7.45 -8.80
N GLN A 207 -5.67 -6.99 -9.19
CA GLN A 207 -5.83 -5.66 -9.81
C GLN A 207 -7.25 -5.12 -9.68
N LEU A 208 -7.40 -3.80 -9.74
CA LEU A 208 -8.68 -3.12 -9.92
C LEU A 208 -8.80 -2.74 -11.40
N GLN A 209 -9.81 -3.27 -12.07
CA GLN A 209 -10.14 -2.96 -13.45
C GLN A 209 -11.20 -1.85 -13.50
N ILE A 210 -10.86 -0.73 -14.11
CA ILE A 210 -11.68 0.48 -14.20
C ILE A 210 -12.09 0.67 -15.66
N PRO A 211 -13.38 0.92 -15.99
CA PRO A 211 -13.80 1.24 -17.36
C PRO A 211 -13.01 2.43 -17.92
N ILE A 212 -12.43 2.29 -19.11
CA ILE A 212 -11.49 3.28 -19.66
C ILE A 212 -12.13 4.67 -19.81
N GLN A 213 -13.43 4.72 -20.12
CA GLN A 213 -14.19 5.96 -20.28
C GLN A 213 -14.32 6.76 -18.96
N TRP A 214 -14.08 6.14 -17.81
CA TRP A 214 -14.08 6.85 -16.51
C TRP A 214 -12.79 7.63 -16.26
N MET A 215 -11.70 7.26 -16.96
CA MET A 215 -10.37 7.78 -16.67
C MET A 215 -10.25 9.29 -16.90
N ASP A 216 -11.03 9.82 -17.83
CA ASP A 216 -11.06 11.24 -18.19
C ASP A 216 -12.28 12.01 -17.65
N LEU A 217 -13.12 11.37 -16.83
CA LEU A 217 -14.22 12.06 -16.16
C LEU A 217 -13.67 13.15 -15.24
N ALA A 218 -14.32 14.32 -15.29
CA ALA A 218 -13.93 15.45 -14.45
C ALA A 218 -14.18 15.14 -12.97
N ILE A 219 -13.15 15.37 -12.16
CA ILE A 219 -13.19 15.33 -10.70
C ILE A 219 -13.00 16.77 -10.21
N SER A 220 -13.77 17.16 -9.20
CA SER A 220 -13.62 18.47 -8.55
C SER A 220 -12.54 18.41 -7.48
N PRO A 221 -11.41 19.12 -7.63
CA PRO A 221 -10.38 19.18 -6.60
C PRO A 221 -10.90 19.90 -5.35
N ASN A 222 -10.49 19.45 -4.17
CA ASN A 222 -10.85 20.10 -2.90
C ASN A 222 -10.01 21.36 -2.65
N ASP A 223 -8.69 21.21 -2.64
CA ASP A 223 -7.71 22.28 -2.38
C ASP A 223 -6.44 22.02 -3.21
N ILE A 224 -6.26 22.84 -4.25
CA ILE A 224 -5.16 22.67 -5.21
C ILE A 224 -3.81 23.08 -4.60
N GLU A 225 -3.80 24.08 -3.72
CA GLU A 225 -2.57 24.56 -3.09
C GLU A 225 -2.06 23.51 -2.09
N LEU A 226 -2.94 23.01 -1.23
CA LEU A 226 -2.61 21.95 -0.28
C LEU A 226 -2.19 20.66 -1.02
N ALA A 227 -2.87 20.31 -2.11
CA ALA A 227 -2.48 19.17 -2.92
C ALA A 227 -1.09 19.36 -3.58
N GLY A 228 -0.72 20.59 -3.95
CA GLY A 228 0.61 20.93 -4.43
C GLY A 228 1.69 20.65 -3.38
N LEU A 229 1.50 21.18 -2.16
CA LEU A 229 2.40 20.92 -1.03
C LEU A 229 2.50 19.43 -0.70
N ALA A 230 1.38 18.70 -0.76
CA ALA A 230 1.36 17.27 -0.54
C ALA A 230 2.12 16.48 -1.63
N LYS A 231 2.05 16.91 -2.90
CA LYS A 231 2.85 16.35 -4.00
C LYS A 231 4.36 16.55 -3.75
N ASP A 232 4.76 17.72 -3.25
CA ASP A 232 6.15 18.00 -2.89
C ASP A 232 6.63 17.09 -1.74
N GLN A 233 5.79 16.87 -0.73
CA GLN A 233 6.08 15.92 0.36
C GLN A 233 6.23 14.49 -0.15
N CYS A 234 5.34 14.03 -1.05
CA CYS A 234 5.50 12.72 -1.69
C CYS A 234 6.81 12.61 -2.48
N GLN A 235 7.20 13.68 -3.18
CA GLN A 235 8.46 13.73 -3.93
C GLN A 235 9.68 13.62 -3.02
N GLN A 236 9.69 14.35 -1.89
CA GLN A 236 10.76 14.25 -0.88
C GLN A 236 10.86 12.83 -0.31
N LEU A 237 9.74 12.20 0.03
CA LEU A 237 9.72 10.82 0.51
C LEU A 237 10.28 9.85 -0.55
N MET A 238 9.95 10.03 -1.83
CA MET A 238 10.53 9.20 -2.90
C MET A 238 12.04 9.39 -3.04
N GLU A 239 12.56 10.60 -2.83
CA GLU A 239 13.99 10.88 -2.84
C GLU A 239 14.71 10.19 -1.67
N GLU A 240 14.11 10.16 -0.48
CA GLU A 240 14.61 9.40 0.67
C GLU A 240 14.67 7.89 0.39
N LEU A 241 13.71 7.37 -0.39
CA LEU A 241 13.67 5.97 -0.79
C LEU A 241 14.66 5.61 -1.91
N SER A 242 15.24 6.61 -2.56
CA SER A 242 16.24 6.36 -3.59
C SER A 242 17.54 5.79 -2.99
N PRO A 243 18.36 5.08 -3.79
CA PRO A 243 19.68 4.62 -3.32
C PRO A 243 20.56 5.76 -2.78
N LEU A 244 20.47 6.95 -3.37
CA LEU A 244 21.18 8.15 -2.92
C LEU A 244 20.61 8.67 -1.58
N GLY A 245 19.30 8.60 -1.39
CA GLY A 245 18.63 8.92 -0.12
C GLY A 245 19.13 8.04 1.01
N LEU A 246 19.18 6.71 0.79
CA LEU A 246 19.71 5.76 1.75
C LEU A 246 21.17 6.07 2.15
N VAL A 247 22.03 6.35 1.16
CA VAL A 247 23.44 6.73 1.42
C VAL A 247 23.54 8.00 2.26
N ASN A 248 22.68 8.98 2.00
CA ASN A 248 22.67 10.23 2.78
C ASN A 248 22.19 10.02 4.22
N GLU A 249 21.17 9.16 4.43
CA GLU A 249 20.70 8.80 5.77
C GLU A 249 21.81 8.11 6.58
N ILE A 250 22.52 7.15 6.00
CA ILE A 250 23.68 6.48 6.62
C ILE A 250 24.75 7.51 7.00
N ARG A 251 25.11 8.42 6.08
CA ARG A 251 26.11 9.47 6.33
C ARG A 251 25.70 10.41 7.46
N GLN A 252 24.43 10.80 7.54
CA GLN A 252 23.94 11.67 8.61
C GLN A 252 24.02 10.98 9.97
N ARG A 253 23.62 9.70 10.07
CA ARG A 253 23.70 8.94 11.32
C ARG A 253 25.14 8.77 11.80
N LEU A 254 26.07 8.46 10.89
CA LEU A 254 27.51 8.38 11.20
C LEU A 254 28.07 9.73 11.68
N LYS A 255 27.59 10.86 11.14
CA LYS A 255 27.99 12.21 11.60
C LYS A 255 27.46 12.55 13.00
N LEU A 256 26.27 12.06 13.36
CA LEU A 256 25.65 12.29 14.67
C LEU A 256 26.27 11.42 15.78
N HIS A 257 26.90 10.30 15.42
CA HIS A 257 27.62 9.41 16.35
C HIS A 257 29.10 9.21 15.95
N PRO A 258 29.93 10.28 15.90
CA PRO A 258 31.30 10.22 15.36
C PRO A 258 32.28 9.37 16.19
N SER A 259 31.93 9.03 17.43
CA SER A 259 32.77 8.27 18.37
C SER A 259 32.37 6.80 18.54
N ILE A 260 31.32 6.34 17.87
CA ILE A 260 30.88 4.95 17.92
C ILE A 260 31.28 4.30 16.61
N ASN A 261 32.22 3.34 16.66
CA ASN A 261 32.45 2.39 15.57
C ASN A 261 31.20 1.53 15.43
N THR A 262 30.18 2.09 14.78
CA THR A 262 28.92 1.40 14.52
C THR A 262 29.22 0.34 13.49
N SER A 263 29.16 -0.91 13.90
CA SER A 263 29.34 -2.04 12.99
C SER A 263 28.26 -2.01 11.91
N LEU A 264 28.55 -2.63 10.76
CA LEU A 264 27.58 -2.75 9.66
C LEU A 264 26.25 -3.37 10.13
N LYS A 265 26.32 -4.29 11.10
CA LYS A 265 25.17 -4.95 11.69
C LYS A 265 24.34 -4.00 12.56
N GLU A 266 24.98 -3.20 13.41
CA GLU A 266 24.29 -2.20 14.24
C GLU A 266 23.66 -1.10 13.39
N MET A 267 24.35 -0.64 12.33
CA MET A 267 23.78 0.32 11.38
C MET A 267 22.56 -0.26 10.65
N ALA A 268 22.62 -1.54 10.27
CA ALA A 268 21.50 -2.24 9.66
C ALA A 268 20.31 -2.34 10.61
N GLU A 269 20.52 -2.71 11.87
CA GLU A 269 19.47 -2.77 12.90
C GLU A 269 18.81 -1.40 13.12
N GLN A 270 19.61 -0.34 13.22
CA GLN A 270 19.09 1.03 13.38
C GLN A 270 18.26 1.52 12.18
N LEU A 271 18.58 1.06 10.97
CA LEU A 271 17.86 1.39 9.74
C LEU A 271 16.74 0.38 9.42
N HIS A 272 16.57 -0.63 10.28
CA HIS A 272 15.71 -1.79 10.05
C HIS A 272 16.00 -2.53 8.73
N LEU A 273 17.26 -2.48 8.26
CA LEU A 273 17.78 -3.12 7.05
C LEU A 273 18.48 -4.45 7.39
N SER A 274 18.73 -5.28 6.37
CA SER A 274 19.70 -6.36 6.51
C SER A 274 21.12 -5.82 6.34
N ALA A 275 22.10 -6.41 7.05
CA ALA A 275 23.51 -6.04 6.87
C ALA A 275 23.97 -6.19 5.41
N SER A 276 23.44 -7.18 4.68
CA SER A 276 23.70 -7.39 3.24
C SER A 276 23.15 -6.31 2.31
N THR A 277 22.25 -5.45 2.78
CA THR A 277 21.80 -4.27 2.04
C THR A 277 22.82 -3.14 2.07
N LEU A 278 23.65 -3.12 3.12
CA LEU A 278 24.64 -2.09 3.38
C LEU A 278 26.05 -2.47 2.86
N GLN A 279 26.24 -3.69 2.35
CA GLN A 279 27.47 -4.18 1.71
C GLN A 279 27.51 -3.80 0.23
#